data_AF-A0A397EXB4-F1
#
_entry.id   AF-A0A397EXB4-F1
#
_cell.length_a   1.000
_cell.length_b   1.000
_cell.length_c   1.000
_cell.angle_alpha   90.00
_cell.angle_beta   90.00
_cell.angle_gamma   90.00
#
_symmetry.space_group_name_H-M   'P 1'
#
loop_
_entity.id
_entity.type
_entity.pdbx_description
1 polymer ?
#
loop_
_entity_poly.entity_id
_entity_poly.type
_entity_poly.pdbx_seq_one_letter_code
_entity_poly.pdbx_strand_id
1 'polypeptide(L)'
;MGFAYQKGQTRFYLAESTHNVAFRTTYLRKKLANRSDAGAPLLPEVYLDESFCNLNHSPGKTWVDETKKRLTKSGKGPRMCIVGAGIVRTASRGLVVGEWVDGSLVMWPSQQRPKRKRKGQVDSVDDGDDYHGNFNSDMFERWFGGVCRTLQALHGPCVIHMDGAKYHKRVLNPPPTSNDPKATLMAWLAARAVSYDAKITKAELLDLCRQHRETPSYATHVLATECGHTLLFTPPYHPELQPIEVVWGVVKNRISVRPSKDMGELCTRLEVEFSSIESSHWLGAYRKAQSFEDMYFSTAEDALLGDEASDADSDLLRESCDSE
;
A
#
# COMPACT_ATOMS: atom_id res chain seq x y z
N MET A 1 25.13 31.90 20.84
CA MET A 1 24.12 30.85 21.13
C MET A 1 23.05 30.90 20.06
N GLY A 2 23.15 30.06 19.04
CA GLY A 2 22.18 30.02 17.94
C GLY A 2 21.14 28.94 18.20
N PHE A 3 19.96 29.32 18.68
CA PHE A 3 18.79 28.45 18.68
C PHE A 3 17.85 28.94 17.58
N ALA A 4 17.51 28.05 16.65
CA ALA A 4 16.54 28.30 15.61
C ALA A 4 15.26 27.48 15.88
N TYR A 5 14.11 28.09 15.65
CA TYR A 5 12.82 27.38 15.71
C TYR A 5 12.76 26.37 14.56
N GLN A 6 12.90 25.09 14.87
CA GLN A 6 12.70 24.00 13.92
C GLN A 6 11.36 23.33 14.18
N LYS A 7 10.58 23.15 13.12
CA LYS A 7 9.37 22.33 13.16
C LYS A 7 9.82 20.88 13.26
N GLY A 8 9.48 20.18 14.35
CA GLY A 8 9.87 18.78 14.56
C GLY A 8 9.50 17.90 13.35
N GLN A 9 10.44 17.10 12.86
CA GLN A 9 10.18 16.14 11.81
C GLN A 9 9.36 14.97 12.37
N THR A 10 8.20 14.72 11.77
CA THR A 10 7.29 13.61 12.11
C THR A 10 7.49 12.45 11.15
N ARG A 11 8.73 12.13 10.78
CA ARG A 11 9.00 10.92 9.99
C ARG A 11 9.07 9.72 10.92
N PHE A 12 8.38 8.66 10.55
CA PHE A 12 8.36 7.43 11.34
C PHE A 12 9.75 6.78 11.27
N TYR A 13 10.41 6.56 12.41
CA TYR A 13 11.80 6.09 12.44
C TYR A 13 12.01 4.76 11.68
N LEU A 14 11.00 3.86 11.64
CA LEU A 14 11.10 2.63 10.83
C LEU A 14 11.15 2.92 9.32
N ALA A 15 10.55 4.02 8.85
CA ALA A 15 10.58 4.41 7.44
C ALA A 15 12.02 4.67 6.96
N GLU A 16 12.89 5.16 7.85
CA GLU A 16 14.30 5.44 7.54
C GLU A 16 15.26 4.31 7.96
N SER A 17 14.73 3.12 8.29
CA SER A 17 15.59 1.95 8.47
C SER A 17 16.28 1.56 7.16
N THR A 18 17.53 1.08 7.20
CA THR A 18 18.33 0.73 6.01
C THR A 18 17.58 -0.15 5.03
N HIS A 19 16.82 -1.13 5.52
CA HIS A 19 16.01 -2.01 4.68
C HIS A 19 14.88 -1.26 3.95
N ASN A 20 14.14 -0.39 4.65
CA ASN A 20 13.05 0.37 4.05
C ASN A 20 13.54 1.44 3.09
N VAL A 21 14.70 2.07 3.39
CA VAL A 21 15.36 3.00 2.46
C VAL A 21 15.77 2.27 1.18
N ALA A 22 16.44 1.12 1.28
CA ALA A 22 16.83 0.33 0.11
C ALA A 22 15.61 -0.13 -0.73
N PHE A 23 14.53 -0.55 -0.05
CA PHE A 23 13.28 -0.90 -0.71
C PHE A 23 12.65 0.32 -1.42
N ARG A 24 12.60 1.47 -0.74
CA ARG A 24 12.11 2.75 -1.30
C ARG A 24 12.91 3.16 -2.52
N THR A 25 14.24 3.11 -2.46
CA THR A 25 15.11 3.44 -3.60
C THR A 25 14.86 2.51 -4.79
N THR A 26 14.69 1.20 -4.55
CA THR A 26 14.40 0.23 -5.61
C THR A 26 13.03 0.47 -6.25
N TYR A 27 12.02 0.77 -5.44
CA TYR A 27 10.69 1.16 -5.90
C TYR A 27 10.74 2.44 -6.75
N LEU A 28 11.39 3.48 -6.24
CA LEU A 28 11.50 4.78 -6.93
C LEU A 28 12.24 4.65 -8.25
N ARG A 29 13.33 3.87 -8.34
CA ARG A 29 14.01 3.62 -9.62
C ARG A 29 13.06 3.07 -10.69
N LYS A 30 12.23 2.09 -10.34
CA LYS A 30 11.24 1.50 -11.26
C LYS A 30 10.15 2.50 -11.63
N LYS A 31 9.67 3.27 -10.66
CA LYS A 31 8.63 4.28 -10.87
C LYS A 31 9.11 5.43 -11.77
N LEU A 32 10.30 5.95 -11.49
CA LEU A 32 10.94 7.02 -12.25
C LEU A 32 11.31 6.58 -13.68
N ALA A 33 11.66 5.31 -13.89
CA ALA A 33 11.85 4.76 -15.23
C ALA A 33 10.57 4.77 -16.08
N ASN A 34 9.39 4.88 -15.46
CA ASN A 34 8.10 5.03 -16.13
C ASN A 34 7.66 6.51 -16.28
N ARG A 35 8.56 7.47 -16.03
CA ARG A 35 8.24 8.91 -16.05
C ARG A 35 9.04 9.63 -17.12
N SER A 36 8.35 10.38 -17.97
CA SER A 36 8.98 11.27 -18.95
C SER A 36 9.59 12.51 -18.27
N ASP A 37 10.44 13.23 -18.99
CA ASP A 37 11.04 14.50 -18.53
C ASP A 37 9.99 15.56 -18.17
N ALA A 38 8.82 15.52 -18.81
CA ALA A 38 7.68 16.39 -18.52
C ALA A 38 6.87 15.95 -17.28
N GLY A 39 7.28 14.88 -16.60
CA GLY A 39 6.55 14.30 -15.48
C GLY A 39 5.32 13.48 -15.88
N ALA A 40 5.11 13.21 -17.18
CA ALA A 40 4.00 12.37 -17.62
C ALA A 40 4.37 10.88 -17.56
N PRO A 41 3.42 9.98 -17.18
CA PRO A 41 3.67 8.54 -17.17
C PRO A 41 3.81 7.98 -18.59
N LEU A 42 4.81 7.12 -18.81
CA LEU A 42 5.08 6.46 -20.09
C LEU A 42 4.08 5.31 -20.33
N LEU A 43 3.91 4.44 -19.34
CA LEU A 43 2.80 3.49 -19.22
C LEU A 43 1.78 4.01 -18.19
N PRO A 44 0.48 3.75 -18.36
CA PRO A 44 -0.53 4.10 -17.36
C PRO A 44 -0.16 3.61 -15.96
N GLU A 45 -0.27 4.51 -14.98
CA GLU A 45 -0.04 4.17 -13.57
C GLU A 45 -1.37 4.00 -12.86
N VAL A 46 -1.55 2.84 -12.24
CA VAL A 46 -2.77 2.47 -11.52
C VAL A 46 -2.45 2.42 -10.04
N TYR A 47 -3.28 3.06 -9.24
CA TYR A 47 -3.15 3.11 -7.79
C TYR A 47 -4.40 2.55 -7.16
N LEU A 48 -4.24 1.51 -6.35
CA LEU A 48 -5.33 0.93 -5.59
C LEU A 48 -5.06 0.95 -4.10
N ASP A 49 -6.15 0.97 -3.34
CA ASP A 49 -6.13 0.97 -1.88
C ASP A 49 -7.52 0.68 -1.31
N GLU A 50 -7.57 0.24 -0.05
CA GLU A 50 -8.78 0.14 0.75
C GLU A 50 -8.91 1.32 1.73
N SER A 51 -10.13 1.81 1.87
CA SER A 51 -10.43 2.89 2.80
C SER A 51 -11.72 2.63 3.56
N PHE A 52 -12.01 3.49 4.54
CA PHE A 52 -13.31 3.50 5.19
C PHE A 52 -13.77 4.93 5.52
N CYS A 53 -15.09 5.12 5.55
CA CYS A 53 -15.72 6.33 6.05
C CYS A 53 -16.66 5.97 7.22
N ASN A 54 -16.47 6.61 8.36
CA ASN A 54 -17.34 6.40 9.53
C ASN A 54 -18.65 7.17 9.37
N LEU A 55 -19.77 6.62 9.85
CA LEU A 55 -21.04 7.36 9.92
C LEU A 55 -20.91 8.65 10.74
N ASN A 56 -20.10 8.61 11.80
CA ASN A 56 -19.82 9.75 12.66
C ASN A 56 -18.61 10.57 12.18
N HIS A 57 -18.21 10.47 10.91
CA HIS A 57 -17.09 11.23 10.37
C HIS A 57 -17.38 12.73 10.46
N SER A 58 -16.45 13.49 11.03
CA SER A 58 -16.63 14.92 11.30
C SER A 58 -15.30 15.66 11.08
N PRO A 59 -15.34 16.97 10.80
CA PRO A 59 -14.13 17.69 10.45
C PRO A 59 -13.24 17.86 11.68
N GLY A 60 -11.93 17.89 11.45
CA GLY A 60 -10.94 18.09 12.51
C GLY A 60 -11.04 19.48 13.16
N LYS A 61 -11.36 20.51 12.36
CA LYS A 61 -11.54 21.91 12.79
C LYS A 61 -12.95 22.38 12.48
N THR A 62 -13.56 23.13 13.39
CA THR A 62 -14.88 23.75 13.21
C THR A 62 -14.99 24.99 14.10
N TRP A 63 -15.88 25.91 13.74
CA TRP A 63 -16.11 27.12 14.52
C TRP A 63 -17.05 26.81 15.68
N VAL A 64 -16.54 26.93 16.91
CA VAL A 64 -17.32 26.86 18.15
C VAL A 64 -16.99 28.06 19.01
N ASP A 65 -17.99 28.53 19.76
CA ASP A 65 -17.81 29.59 20.76
C ASP A 65 -16.88 29.12 21.89
N GLU A 66 -16.12 30.04 22.49
CA GLU A 66 -15.11 29.79 23.54
C GLU A 66 -15.71 29.10 24.78
N THR A 67 -17.01 29.29 25.00
CA THR A 67 -17.76 28.68 26.10
C THR A 67 -18.13 27.21 25.86
N LYS A 68 -17.99 26.71 24.63
CA LYS A 68 -18.50 25.38 24.22
C LYS A 68 -17.35 24.38 24.05
N LYS A 69 -17.28 23.40 24.94
CA LYS A 69 -16.42 22.22 24.75
C LYS A 69 -16.97 21.34 23.63
N ARG A 70 -16.21 21.21 22.53
CA ARG A 70 -16.52 20.22 21.50
C ARG A 70 -16.12 18.82 21.96
N LEU A 71 -17.10 17.95 22.13
CA LEU A 71 -16.88 16.52 22.31
C LEU A 71 -17.05 15.84 20.94
N THR A 72 -15.95 15.40 20.34
CA THR A 72 -16.04 14.49 19.18
C THR A 72 -16.52 13.13 19.67
N LYS A 73 -17.51 12.53 19.00
CA LYS A 73 -17.75 11.10 19.19
C LYS A 73 -16.46 10.38 18.79
N SER A 74 -15.91 9.58 19.70
CA SER A 74 -14.81 8.65 19.41
C SER A 74 -15.13 7.93 18.11
N GLY A 75 -14.12 7.65 17.26
CA GLY A 75 -14.25 7.01 15.93
C GLY A 75 -14.86 5.60 15.92
N LYS A 76 -15.57 5.21 16.98
CA LYS A 76 -16.44 4.04 17.09
C LYS A 76 -17.79 4.34 16.44
N GLY A 77 -18.19 3.50 15.50
CA GLY A 77 -19.50 3.57 14.86
C GLY A 77 -19.57 2.67 13.63
N PRO A 78 -20.75 2.51 13.03
CA PRO A 78 -20.89 1.94 11.70
C PRO A 78 -19.99 2.67 10.69
N ARG A 79 -19.39 1.92 9.78
CA ARG A 79 -18.48 2.44 8.76
C ARG A 79 -18.79 1.81 7.41
N MET A 80 -18.63 2.60 6.37
CA MET A 80 -18.60 2.13 4.99
C MET A 80 -17.16 1.76 4.68
N CYS A 81 -16.91 0.49 4.36
CA CYS A 81 -15.65 0.04 3.78
C CYS A 81 -15.69 0.31 2.27
N ILE A 82 -14.53 0.63 1.70
CA ILE A 82 -14.38 1.06 0.32
C ILE A 82 -13.10 0.40 -0.22
N VAL A 83 -13.14 -0.12 -1.43
CA VAL A 83 -11.94 -0.46 -2.22
C VAL A 83 -12.09 0.20 -3.58
N GLY A 84 -10.98 0.66 -4.16
CA GLY A 84 -11.02 1.26 -5.48
C GLY A 84 -9.65 1.32 -6.13
N ALA A 85 -9.64 1.51 -7.45
CA ALA A 85 -8.43 1.74 -8.22
C ALA A 85 -8.60 2.97 -9.11
N GLY A 86 -7.64 3.89 -9.07
CA GLY A 86 -7.55 5.00 -10.02
C GLY A 86 -6.42 4.79 -11.01
N ILE A 87 -6.55 5.38 -12.18
CA ILE A 87 -5.56 5.35 -13.25
C ILE A 87 -5.14 6.78 -13.61
N VAL A 88 -3.84 7.00 -13.77
CA VAL A 88 -3.25 8.21 -14.34
C VAL A 88 -2.50 7.80 -15.60
N ARG A 89 -2.87 8.39 -16.74
CA ARG A 89 -2.35 7.99 -18.05
C ARG A 89 -2.13 9.18 -18.97
N THR A 90 -1.24 9.01 -19.93
CA THR A 90 -1.03 9.98 -21.02
C THR A 90 -1.96 9.62 -22.19
N ALA A 91 -2.93 10.50 -22.48
CA ALA A 91 -3.85 10.32 -23.60
C ALA A 91 -3.16 10.62 -24.95
N SER A 92 -3.81 10.26 -26.07
CA SER A 92 -3.26 10.34 -27.44
C SER A 92 -2.77 11.72 -27.89
N ARG A 93 -3.15 12.81 -27.22
CA ARG A 93 -2.67 14.17 -27.47
C ARG A 93 -1.54 14.62 -26.54
N GLY A 94 -0.94 13.70 -25.78
CA GLY A 94 0.06 14.00 -24.75
C GLY A 94 -0.54 14.59 -23.46
N LEU A 95 -1.87 14.67 -23.36
CA LEU A 95 -2.54 15.19 -22.16
C LEU A 95 -2.58 14.11 -21.08
N VAL A 96 -2.03 14.42 -19.90
CA VAL A 96 -2.17 13.53 -18.74
C VAL A 96 -3.58 13.66 -18.18
N VAL A 97 -4.25 12.54 -17.98
CA VAL A 97 -5.59 12.45 -17.41
C VAL A 97 -5.61 11.43 -16.29
N GLY A 98 -6.45 11.68 -15.28
CA GLY A 98 -6.69 10.74 -14.19
C GLY A 98 -8.18 10.47 -14.00
N GLU A 99 -8.52 9.23 -13.66
CA GLU A 99 -9.90 8.79 -13.46
C GLU A 99 -9.96 7.53 -12.59
N TRP A 100 -11.15 7.15 -12.14
CA TRP A 100 -11.36 5.81 -11.57
C TRP A 100 -11.26 4.77 -12.68
N VAL A 101 -10.71 3.59 -12.38
CA VAL A 101 -10.80 2.44 -13.27
C VAL A 101 -12.26 1.97 -13.27
N ASP A 102 -12.82 1.75 -14.46
CA ASP A 102 -14.22 1.35 -14.63
C ASP A 102 -14.56 0.11 -13.80
N GLY A 103 -15.63 0.23 -13.00
CA GLY A 103 -16.12 -0.85 -12.12
C GLY A 103 -15.22 -1.20 -10.93
N SER A 104 -14.14 -0.45 -10.68
CA SER A 104 -13.21 -0.77 -9.58
C SER A 104 -13.70 -0.32 -8.20
N LEU A 105 -14.53 0.72 -8.14
CA LEU A 105 -14.99 1.30 -6.88
C LEU A 105 -16.13 0.45 -6.29
N VAL A 106 -15.85 -0.21 -5.17
CA VAL A 106 -16.83 -1.06 -4.46
C VAL A 106 -16.93 -0.59 -3.01
N MET A 107 -18.16 -0.52 -2.50
CA MET A 107 -18.44 -0.07 -1.13
C MET A 107 -19.40 -1.04 -0.43
N TRP A 108 -19.14 -1.30 0.84
CA TRP A 108 -20.01 -2.15 1.66
C TRP A 108 -20.01 -1.72 3.12
N PRO A 109 -21.14 -1.86 3.84
CA PRO A 109 -21.17 -1.59 5.26
C PRO A 109 -20.31 -2.63 5.99
N SER A 110 -19.42 -2.17 6.87
CA SER A 110 -18.70 -3.06 7.78
C SER A 110 -19.72 -3.70 8.73
N GLN A 111 -19.91 -5.01 8.63
CA GLN A 111 -20.66 -5.73 9.65
C GLN A 111 -19.85 -5.73 10.96
N GLN A 112 -20.49 -5.39 12.07
CA GLN A 112 -19.96 -5.82 13.36
C GLN A 112 -20.01 -7.34 13.37
N ARG A 113 -18.92 -8.01 13.81
CA ARG A 113 -18.97 -9.45 14.08
C ARG A 113 -20.29 -9.76 14.77
N PRO A 114 -21.14 -10.66 14.24
CA PRO A 114 -22.29 -11.12 14.99
C PRO A 114 -21.78 -11.57 16.35
N LYS A 115 -22.36 -11.06 17.45
CA LYS A 115 -22.16 -11.68 18.76
C LYS A 115 -22.44 -13.17 18.55
N ARG A 116 -21.45 -14.05 18.81
CA ARG A 116 -21.47 -15.52 18.59
C ARG A 116 -22.90 -16.02 18.34
N LYS A 117 -23.25 -16.30 17.07
CA LYS A 117 -24.54 -16.92 16.74
C LYS A 117 -24.66 -18.22 17.55
N ARG A 118 -25.81 -18.46 18.18
CA ARG A 118 -26.14 -19.78 18.72
C ARG A 118 -26.20 -20.77 17.56
N LYS A 119 -25.65 -21.97 17.78
CA LYS A 119 -25.59 -23.06 16.80
C LYS A 119 -27.01 -23.37 16.28
N GLY A 120 -27.26 -23.20 14.97
CA GLY A 120 -28.50 -23.67 14.33
C GLY A 120 -29.31 -22.68 13.47
N GLN A 121 -28.80 -21.49 13.12
CA GLN A 121 -29.52 -20.60 12.19
C GLN A 121 -29.00 -20.81 10.75
N VAL A 122 -29.90 -21.24 9.86
CA VAL A 122 -29.65 -21.52 8.44
C VAL A 122 -29.44 -20.22 7.67
N ASP A 123 -28.49 -20.23 6.74
CA ASP A 123 -28.12 -19.09 5.91
C ASP A 123 -29.23 -18.75 4.89
N SER A 124 -29.60 -17.48 4.80
CA SER A 124 -30.30 -16.95 3.64
C SER A 124 -29.29 -16.86 2.51
N VAL A 125 -29.56 -17.57 1.42
CA VAL A 125 -28.85 -17.45 0.15
C VAL A 125 -29.18 -16.07 -0.41
N ASP A 126 -28.21 -15.15 -0.39
CA ASP A 126 -28.31 -13.87 -1.09
C ASP A 126 -27.14 -13.77 -2.07
N ASP A 127 -27.49 -13.67 -3.35
CA ASP A 127 -26.65 -13.85 -4.53
C ASP A 127 -26.11 -12.50 -5.02
N GLY A 128 -25.48 -11.74 -4.10
CA GLY A 128 -24.95 -10.41 -4.39
C GLY A 128 -24.03 -9.89 -3.29
N ASP A 129 -22.73 -9.85 -3.59
CA ASP A 129 -21.66 -9.18 -2.84
C ASP A 129 -21.30 -9.73 -1.44
N ASP A 130 -20.49 -10.81 -1.46
CA ASP A 130 -19.72 -11.43 -0.36
C ASP A 130 -18.70 -10.48 0.34
N TYR A 131 -18.82 -9.15 0.18
CA TYR A 131 -17.92 -8.17 0.79
C TYR A 131 -18.18 -7.92 2.28
N HIS A 132 -19.31 -8.39 2.80
CA HIS A 132 -19.79 -8.10 4.14
C HIS A 132 -18.97 -8.70 5.31
N GLY A 133 -17.95 -9.52 5.03
CA GLY A 133 -17.02 -10.11 5.99
C GLY A 133 -15.73 -9.30 6.23
N ASN A 134 -14.71 -9.98 6.77
CA ASN A 134 -13.35 -9.41 6.83
C ASN A 134 -12.72 -9.57 5.45
N PHE A 135 -12.58 -8.47 4.72
CA PHE A 135 -11.95 -8.42 3.41
C PHE A 135 -10.60 -9.18 3.44
N ASN A 136 -10.56 -10.32 2.75
CA ASN A 136 -9.48 -11.30 2.83
C ASN A 136 -8.78 -11.45 1.47
N SER A 137 -7.74 -12.28 1.40
CA SER A 137 -6.99 -12.51 0.17
C SER A 137 -7.87 -12.98 -1.00
N ASP A 138 -8.80 -13.91 -0.77
CA ASP A 138 -9.63 -14.47 -1.84
C ASP A 138 -10.61 -13.42 -2.40
N MET A 139 -11.16 -12.56 -1.54
CA MET A 139 -12.03 -11.46 -1.96
C MET A 139 -11.24 -10.39 -2.70
N PHE A 140 -10.08 -10.01 -2.17
CA PHE A 140 -9.19 -9.04 -2.81
C PHE A 140 -8.73 -9.55 -4.19
N GLU A 141 -8.32 -10.81 -4.31
CA GLU A 141 -7.86 -11.38 -5.57
C GLU A 141 -8.96 -11.47 -6.63
N ARG A 142 -10.20 -11.79 -6.22
CA ARG A 142 -11.37 -11.75 -7.12
C ARG A 142 -11.59 -10.33 -7.66
N TRP A 143 -11.61 -9.34 -6.77
CA TRP A 143 -11.74 -7.93 -7.14
C TRP A 143 -10.58 -7.45 -8.02
N PHE A 144 -9.34 -7.70 -7.59
CA PHE A 144 -8.11 -7.30 -8.26
C PHE A 144 -7.99 -7.93 -9.65
N GLY A 145 -8.33 -9.21 -9.79
CA GLY A 145 -8.38 -9.87 -11.10
C GLY A 145 -9.40 -9.24 -12.04
N GLY A 146 -10.53 -8.75 -11.52
CA GLY A 146 -11.49 -7.94 -12.29
C GLY A 146 -10.87 -6.64 -12.79
N VAL A 147 -10.21 -5.89 -11.90
CA VAL A 147 -9.49 -4.66 -12.24
C VAL A 147 -8.42 -4.92 -13.33
N CYS A 148 -7.60 -5.97 -13.18
CA CYS A 148 -6.59 -6.33 -14.18
C CYS A 148 -7.20 -6.61 -15.56
N ARG A 149 -8.31 -7.37 -15.63
CA ARG A 149 -8.98 -7.63 -16.93
C ARG A 149 -9.52 -6.36 -17.57
N THR A 150 -10.11 -5.46 -16.78
CA THR A 150 -10.57 -4.16 -17.28
C THR A 150 -9.40 -3.33 -17.83
N LEU A 151 -8.30 -3.24 -17.08
CA LEU A 151 -7.11 -2.51 -17.51
C LEU A 151 -6.52 -3.10 -18.80
N GLN A 152 -6.40 -4.42 -18.90
CA GLN A 152 -5.91 -5.09 -20.09
C GLN A 152 -6.76 -4.75 -21.32
N ALA A 153 -8.10 -4.80 -21.17
CA ALA A 153 -9.03 -4.54 -22.26
C ALA A 153 -9.03 -3.07 -22.73
N LEU A 154 -8.90 -2.11 -21.80
CA LEU A 154 -9.10 -0.69 -22.10
C LEU A 154 -7.80 0.12 -22.25
N HIS A 155 -6.70 -0.33 -21.63
CA HIS A 155 -5.47 0.45 -21.50
C HIS A 155 -4.20 -0.32 -21.86
N GLY A 156 -4.27 -1.65 -22.01
CA GLY A 156 -3.10 -2.48 -22.28
C GLY A 156 -2.15 -2.57 -21.08
N PRO A 157 -0.82 -2.68 -21.30
CA PRO A 157 0.15 -2.77 -20.21
C PRO A 157 0.09 -1.55 -19.27
N CYS A 158 0.04 -1.80 -17.97
CA CYS A 158 -0.07 -0.79 -16.92
C CYS A 158 0.95 -1.08 -15.81
N VAL A 159 1.34 -0.05 -15.06
CA VAL A 159 2.11 -0.18 -13.83
C VAL A 159 1.17 0.00 -12.65
N ILE A 160 0.93 -1.07 -11.89
CA ILE A 160 0.01 -1.10 -10.76
C ILE A 160 0.80 -0.90 -9.47
N HIS A 161 0.33 0.00 -8.61
CA HIS A 161 0.90 0.34 -7.32
C HIS A 161 -0.09 0.00 -6.19
N MET A 162 0.35 -0.79 -5.21
CA MET A 162 -0.45 -1.11 -4.02
C MET A 162 0.42 -1.31 -2.79
N ASP A 163 -0.17 -1.21 -1.60
CA ASP A 163 0.56 -1.43 -0.37
C ASP A 163 0.99 -2.90 -0.17
N GLY A 164 1.86 -3.10 0.82
CA GLY A 164 2.39 -4.42 1.15
C GLY A 164 1.58 -5.24 2.16
N ALA A 165 0.27 -5.00 2.32
CA ALA A 165 -0.55 -5.68 3.33
C ALA A 165 -0.47 -7.22 3.19
N LYS A 166 -0.59 -7.92 4.33
CA LYS A 166 -0.43 -9.39 4.36
C LYS A 166 -1.39 -10.11 3.41
N TYR A 167 -2.63 -9.64 3.30
CA TYR A 167 -3.62 -10.28 2.44
C TYR A 167 -3.41 -9.97 0.93
N HIS A 168 -2.69 -8.89 0.57
CA HIS A 168 -2.22 -8.64 -0.81
C HIS A 168 -1.07 -9.57 -1.24
N LYS A 169 -0.39 -10.18 -0.25
CA LYS A 169 0.83 -10.97 -0.40
C LYS A 169 0.62 -12.45 -0.11
N ARG A 170 -0.52 -13.01 -0.54
CA ARG A 170 -0.72 -14.47 -0.45
C ARG A 170 0.33 -15.19 -1.29
N VAL A 171 1.18 -15.95 -0.63
CA VAL A 171 2.31 -16.68 -1.23
C VAL A 171 1.79 -18.00 -1.82
N LEU A 172 2.11 -18.26 -3.08
CA LEU A 172 1.73 -19.47 -3.81
C LEU A 172 2.75 -20.62 -3.61
N ASN A 173 3.99 -20.29 -3.28
CA ASN A 173 5.07 -21.23 -2.95
C ASN A 173 5.55 -21.08 -1.49
N PRO A 174 4.68 -21.23 -0.48
CA PRO A 174 5.07 -21.01 0.91
C PRO A 174 6.10 -22.07 1.36
N PRO A 175 7.20 -21.67 2.02
CA PRO A 175 8.09 -22.63 2.66
C PRO A 175 7.43 -23.21 3.92
N PRO A 176 7.85 -24.41 4.38
CA PRO A 176 7.41 -24.96 5.65
C PRO A 176 7.76 -24.03 6.81
N THR A 177 6.95 -24.10 7.85
CA THR A 177 7.02 -23.28 9.06
C THR A 177 7.34 -24.14 10.29
N SER A 178 7.59 -23.50 11.43
CA SER A 178 7.81 -24.20 12.71
C SER A 178 6.61 -25.05 13.15
N ASN A 179 5.41 -24.74 12.67
CA ASN A 179 4.18 -25.47 12.96
C ASN A 179 4.07 -26.76 12.15
N ASP A 180 4.80 -26.90 11.05
CA ASP A 180 4.75 -28.08 10.20
C ASP A 180 5.46 -29.28 10.85
N PRO A 181 4.98 -30.52 10.63
CA PRO A 181 5.67 -31.72 11.10
C PRO A 181 7.09 -31.85 10.55
N LYS A 182 8.00 -32.46 11.31
CA LYS A 182 9.40 -32.71 10.86
C LYS A 182 9.45 -33.43 9.50
N ALA A 183 8.55 -34.38 9.28
CA ALA A 183 8.44 -35.10 8.01
C ALA A 183 8.12 -34.17 6.82
N THR A 184 7.29 -33.14 7.01
CA THR A 184 6.98 -32.15 5.98
C THR A 184 8.22 -31.33 5.60
N LEU A 185 9.02 -30.91 6.58
CA LEU A 185 10.27 -30.19 6.34
C LEU A 185 11.25 -31.07 5.55
N MET A 186 11.40 -32.34 5.94
CA MET A 186 12.26 -33.32 5.25
C MET A 186 11.80 -33.54 3.80
N ALA A 187 10.51 -33.75 3.58
CA ALA A 187 9.95 -33.94 2.24
C ALA A 187 10.16 -32.70 1.35
N TRP A 188 9.98 -31.50 1.90
CA TRP A 188 10.16 -30.24 1.18
C TRP A 188 11.62 -30.01 0.76
N LEU A 189 12.58 -30.37 1.63
CA LEU A 189 14.02 -30.32 1.34
C LEU A 189 14.44 -31.39 0.33
N ALA A 190 13.91 -32.62 0.46
CA ALA A 190 14.16 -33.71 -0.48
C ALA A 190 13.68 -33.37 -1.90
N ALA A 191 12.50 -32.74 -2.03
CA ALA A 191 11.98 -32.25 -3.31
C ALA A 191 12.90 -31.19 -3.98
N ARG A 192 13.82 -30.59 -3.22
CA ARG A 192 14.83 -29.62 -3.67
C ARG A 192 16.25 -30.19 -3.70
N ALA A 193 16.38 -31.51 -3.59
CA ALA A 193 17.67 -32.22 -3.54
C ALA A 193 18.65 -31.69 -2.48
N VAL A 194 18.14 -31.17 -1.36
CA VAL A 194 18.97 -30.70 -0.24
C VAL A 194 19.32 -31.88 0.66
N SER A 195 20.62 -32.14 0.81
CA SER A 195 21.14 -33.20 1.69
C SER A 195 21.32 -32.69 3.12
N TYR A 196 21.09 -33.57 4.10
CA TYR A 196 21.25 -33.27 5.52
C TYR A 196 21.64 -34.53 6.31
N ASP A 197 22.21 -34.34 7.50
CA ASP A 197 22.62 -35.43 8.38
C ASP A 197 21.42 -36.24 8.91
N ALA A 198 21.60 -37.54 9.13
CA ALA A 198 20.54 -38.43 9.62
C ALA A 198 20.00 -38.04 11.01
N LYS A 199 20.82 -37.40 11.86
CA LYS A 199 20.48 -36.95 13.21
C LYS A 199 20.01 -35.50 13.26
N ILE A 200 19.79 -34.85 12.12
CA ILE A 200 19.39 -33.45 12.05
C ILE A 200 18.12 -33.17 12.89
N THR A 201 18.14 -32.10 13.64
CA THR A 201 17.03 -31.64 14.47
C THR A 201 15.97 -30.93 13.63
N LYS A 202 14.76 -30.75 14.18
CA LYS A 202 13.70 -29.98 13.51
C LYS A 202 14.10 -28.51 13.31
N ALA A 203 14.86 -27.94 14.25
CA ALA A 203 15.33 -26.55 14.17
C ALA A 203 16.31 -26.37 13.01
N GLU A 204 17.31 -27.25 12.89
CA GLU A 204 18.27 -27.24 11.78
C GLU A 204 17.58 -27.47 10.42
N LEU A 205 16.59 -28.37 10.34
CA LEU A 205 15.78 -28.53 9.13
C LEU A 205 15.02 -27.25 8.76
N LEU A 206 14.51 -26.52 9.76
CA LEU A 206 13.79 -25.27 9.52
C LEU A 206 14.75 -24.18 9.02
N ASP A 207 15.97 -24.14 9.54
CA ASP A 207 17.02 -23.22 9.06
C ASP A 207 17.45 -23.56 7.62
N LEU A 208 17.61 -24.85 7.28
CA LEU A 208 17.81 -25.27 5.89
C LEU A 208 16.63 -24.86 5.01
N CYS A 209 15.38 -25.04 5.45
CA CYS A 209 14.20 -24.59 4.70
C CYS A 209 14.22 -23.07 4.46
N ARG A 210 14.69 -22.28 5.44
CA ARG A 210 14.84 -20.82 5.31
C ARG A 210 15.94 -20.43 4.33
N GLN A 211 17.06 -21.14 4.32
CA GLN A 211 18.20 -20.90 3.43
C GLN A 211 17.88 -21.27 1.97
N HIS A 212 17.10 -22.33 1.77
CA HIS A 212 16.71 -22.83 0.45
C HIS A 212 15.35 -22.34 -0.04
N ARG A 213 14.74 -21.35 0.64
CA ARG A 213 13.46 -20.79 0.20
C ARG A 213 13.62 -20.08 -1.14
N GLU A 214 12.67 -20.32 -2.03
CA GLU A 214 12.57 -19.60 -3.29
C GLU A 214 12.10 -18.16 -3.07
N THR A 215 12.27 -17.32 -4.10
CA THR A 215 11.62 -16.02 -4.13
C THR A 215 10.09 -16.20 -4.02
N PRO A 216 9.41 -15.49 -3.12
CA PRO A 216 7.97 -15.60 -2.99
C PRO A 216 7.25 -15.23 -4.28
N SER A 217 6.41 -16.15 -4.77
CA SER A 217 5.44 -15.89 -5.83
C SER A 217 4.12 -15.47 -5.19
N TYR A 218 3.68 -14.25 -5.47
CA TYR A 218 2.42 -13.72 -4.93
C TYR A 218 1.29 -13.88 -5.93
N ALA A 219 0.12 -14.31 -5.47
CA ALA A 219 -1.07 -14.48 -6.31
C ALA A 219 -1.40 -13.22 -7.12
N THR A 220 -1.27 -12.05 -6.50
CA THR A 220 -1.48 -10.74 -7.13
C THR A 220 -0.46 -10.42 -8.23
N HIS A 221 0.80 -10.85 -8.08
CA HIS A 221 1.80 -10.71 -9.15
C HIS A 221 1.42 -11.58 -10.35
N VAL A 222 1.03 -12.83 -10.11
CA VAL A 222 0.57 -13.74 -11.17
C VAL A 222 -0.61 -13.14 -11.93
N LEU A 223 -1.66 -12.72 -11.22
CA LEU A 223 -2.85 -12.10 -11.82
C LEU A 223 -2.51 -10.86 -12.67
N ALA A 224 -1.64 -9.98 -12.18
CA ALA A 224 -1.23 -8.78 -12.90
C ALA A 224 -0.42 -9.14 -14.15
N THR A 225 0.56 -10.04 -14.03
CA THR A 225 1.46 -10.44 -15.13
C THR A 225 0.73 -11.23 -16.21
N GLU A 226 -0.21 -12.10 -15.86
CA GLU A 226 -1.10 -12.80 -16.81
C GLU A 226 -1.92 -11.82 -17.66
N CYS A 227 -2.25 -10.64 -17.11
CA CYS A 227 -2.93 -9.56 -17.82
C CYS A 227 -1.98 -8.60 -18.55
N GLY A 228 -0.66 -8.83 -18.50
CA GLY A 228 0.36 -7.98 -19.14
C GLY A 228 0.72 -6.72 -18.35
N HIS A 229 0.41 -6.66 -17.04
CA HIS A 229 0.73 -5.55 -16.17
C HIS A 229 1.98 -5.80 -15.32
N THR A 230 2.63 -4.72 -14.91
CA THR A 230 3.69 -4.75 -13.89
C THR A 230 3.11 -4.34 -12.55
N LEU A 231 3.36 -5.11 -11.50
CA LEU A 231 2.90 -4.80 -10.15
C LEU A 231 4.07 -4.38 -9.26
N LEU A 232 3.93 -3.25 -8.57
CA LEU A 232 4.90 -2.69 -7.64
C LEU A 232 4.25 -2.51 -6.26
N PHE A 233 4.89 -3.05 -5.23
CA PHE A 233 4.51 -2.78 -3.86
C PHE A 233 5.08 -1.45 -3.40
N THR A 234 4.22 -0.55 -2.91
CA THR A 234 4.62 0.71 -2.30
C THR A 234 5.45 0.46 -1.04
N PRO A 235 6.52 1.23 -0.80
CA PRO A 235 7.33 1.13 0.41
C PRO A 235 6.49 1.28 1.69
N PRO A 236 6.76 0.47 2.73
CA PRO A 236 6.09 0.63 4.02
C PRO A 236 6.26 2.04 4.59
N TYR A 237 5.20 2.58 5.22
CA TYR A 237 5.19 3.90 5.86
C TYR A 237 5.32 5.10 4.90
N HIS A 238 5.02 4.91 3.60
CA HIS A 238 5.07 5.97 2.59
C HIS A 238 3.72 6.18 1.86
N PRO A 239 2.61 6.46 2.58
CA PRO A 239 1.30 6.70 1.96
C PRO A 239 1.30 7.92 1.03
N GLU A 240 2.22 8.87 1.22
CA GLU A 240 2.40 10.02 0.34
C GLU A 240 2.85 9.65 -1.09
N LEU A 241 3.34 8.43 -1.30
CA LEU A 241 3.65 7.88 -2.63
C LEU A 241 2.43 7.24 -3.32
N GLN A 242 1.25 7.23 -2.68
CA GLN A 242 -0.01 6.73 -3.24
C GLN A 242 -1.03 7.88 -3.42
N PRO A 243 -1.18 8.43 -4.65
CA PRO A 243 -2.14 9.48 -4.96
C PRO A 243 -3.58 9.20 -4.53
N ILE A 244 -4.00 7.93 -4.55
CA ILE A 244 -5.36 7.52 -4.15
C ILE A 244 -5.68 7.92 -2.70
N GLU A 245 -4.69 8.00 -1.81
CA GLU A 245 -4.87 8.46 -0.42
C GLU A 245 -5.32 9.92 -0.35
N VAL A 246 -4.83 10.75 -1.26
CA VAL A 246 -5.27 12.15 -1.37
C VAL A 246 -6.69 12.22 -1.92
N VAL A 247 -7.03 11.37 -2.90
CA VAL A 247 -8.39 11.30 -3.46
C VAL A 247 -9.40 10.84 -2.41
N TRP A 248 -9.07 9.82 -1.60
CA TRP A 248 -9.83 9.45 -0.41
C TRP A 248 -10.00 10.63 0.54
N GLY A 249 -8.92 11.37 0.80
CA GLY A 249 -8.95 12.57 1.63
C GLY A 249 -9.94 13.63 1.13
N VAL A 250 -9.98 13.88 -0.18
CA VAL A 250 -10.94 14.82 -0.79
C VAL A 250 -12.38 14.41 -0.49
N VAL A 251 -12.75 13.16 -0.79
CA VAL A 251 -14.11 12.66 -0.59
C VAL A 251 -14.48 12.65 0.89
N LYS A 252 -13.62 12.12 1.75
CA LYS A 252 -13.87 12.08 3.20
C LYS A 252 -14.02 13.47 3.80
N ASN A 253 -13.23 14.44 3.36
CA ASN A 253 -13.37 15.83 3.79
C ASN A 253 -14.74 16.39 3.40
N ARG A 254 -15.21 16.17 2.16
CA ARG A 254 -16.55 16.61 1.72
C ARG A 254 -17.67 15.94 2.52
N ILE A 255 -17.54 14.64 2.79
CA ILE A 255 -18.47 13.93 3.68
C ILE A 255 -18.46 14.52 5.10
N SER A 256 -17.28 14.86 5.64
CA SER A 256 -17.13 15.32 7.02
C SER A 256 -17.86 16.64 7.32
N VAL A 257 -17.99 17.53 6.33
CA VAL A 257 -18.59 18.86 6.51
C VAL A 257 -20.10 18.77 6.74
N ARG A 258 -20.75 17.72 6.27
CA ARG A 258 -22.19 17.47 6.46
C ARG A 258 -22.35 16.06 6.99
N PRO A 259 -22.63 15.82 8.28
CA PRO A 259 -22.81 14.46 8.80
C PRO A 259 -24.04 13.76 8.18
N SER A 260 -23.93 12.45 7.93
CA SER A 260 -25.07 11.61 7.51
C SER A 260 -25.87 11.12 8.73
N LYS A 261 -27.17 10.87 8.56
CA LYS A 261 -28.07 10.38 9.63
C LYS A 261 -27.93 8.87 9.84
N ASP A 262 -27.78 8.11 8.76
CA ASP A 262 -27.66 6.66 8.75
C ASP A 262 -26.71 6.16 7.65
N MET A 263 -26.50 4.84 7.60
CA MET A 263 -25.61 4.20 6.63
C MET A 263 -26.10 4.28 5.18
N GLY A 264 -27.42 4.34 4.95
CA GLY A 264 -27.99 4.46 3.61
C GLY A 264 -27.73 5.85 3.03
N GLU A 265 -27.96 6.90 3.82
CA GLU A 265 -27.60 8.27 3.45
C GLU A 265 -26.09 8.42 3.24
N LEU A 266 -25.26 7.79 4.07
CA LEU A 266 -23.81 7.77 3.87
C LEU A 266 -23.42 7.11 2.54
N CYS A 267 -24.02 5.97 2.18
CA CYS A 267 -23.76 5.27 0.91
C CYS A 267 -24.07 6.18 -0.28
N THR A 268 -25.31 6.69 -0.34
CA THR A 268 -25.78 7.56 -1.44
C THR A 268 -24.87 8.79 -1.60
N ARG A 269 -24.43 9.38 -0.49
CA ARG A 269 -23.54 10.54 -0.54
C ARG A 269 -22.14 10.18 -0.99
N LEU A 270 -21.59 9.06 -0.55
CA LEU A 270 -20.30 8.59 -1.05
C LEU A 270 -20.35 8.36 -2.56
N GLU A 271 -21.42 7.75 -3.09
CA GLU A 271 -21.61 7.56 -4.55
C GLU A 271 -21.57 8.89 -5.31
N VAL A 272 -22.31 9.90 -4.82
CA VAL A 272 -22.31 11.25 -5.41
C VAL A 272 -20.93 11.90 -5.34
N GLU A 273 -20.28 11.86 -4.18
CA GLU A 273 -18.97 12.50 -3.99
C GLU A 273 -17.89 11.82 -4.83
N PHE A 274 -17.90 10.48 -4.94
CA PHE A 274 -16.99 9.75 -5.80
C PHE A 274 -17.20 10.04 -7.28
N SER A 275 -18.46 10.13 -7.71
CA SER A 275 -18.82 10.50 -9.10
C SER A 275 -18.39 11.94 -9.45
N SER A 276 -18.25 12.81 -8.45
CA SER A 276 -17.77 14.19 -8.64
C SER A 276 -16.25 14.33 -8.67
N ILE A 277 -15.49 13.23 -8.56
CA ILE A 277 -14.03 13.26 -8.66
C ILE A 277 -13.61 13.42 -10.12
N GLU A 278 -13.20 14.64 -10.45
CA GLU A 278 -12.63 14.99 -11.74
C GLU A 278 -11.14 14.65 -11.85
N SER A 279 -10.66 14.58 -13.09
CA SER A 279 -9.24 14.40 -13.43
C SER A 279 -8.31 15.39 -12.73
N SER A 280 -8.74 16.64 -12.52
CA SER A 280 -7.99 17.66 -11.78
C SER A 280 -7.56 17.22 -10.36
N HIS A 281 -8.41 16.45 -9.67
CA HIS A 281 -8.11 15.90 -8.33
C HIS A 281 -7.02 14.84 -8.40
N TRP A 282 -7.13 13.90 -9.36
CA TRP A 282 -6.12 12.87 -9.60
C TRP A 282 -4.78 13.49 -9.98
N LEU A 283 -4.76 14.47 -10.88
CA LEU A 283 -3.53 15.14 -11.30
C LEU A 283 -2.89 15.99 -10.19
N GLY A 284 -3.71 16.58 -9.31
CA GLY A 284 -3.22 17.25 -8.11
C GLY A 284 -2.56 16.28 -7.13
N ALA A 285 -3.20 15.13 -6.89
CA ALA A 285 -2.66 14.07 -6.05
C ALA A 285 -1.39 13.45 -6.64
N TYR A 286 -1.37 13.21 -7.96
CA TYR A 286 -0.25 12.65 -8.69
C TYR A 286 0.99 13.54 -8.61
N ARG A 287 0.86 14.84 -8.92
CA ARG A 287 1.97 15.81 -8.79
C ARG A 287 2.49 15.92 -7.37
N LYS A 288 1.62 15.78 -6.37
CA LYS A 288 2.05 15.76 -4.97
C LYS A 288 2.91 14.52 -4.69
N ALA A 289 2.50 13.34 -5.14
CA ALA A 289 3.32 12.13 -5.00
C ALA A 289 4.67 12.29 -5.72
N GLN A 290 4.69 12.86 -6.93
CA GLN A 290 5.93 13.14 -7.66
C GLN A 290 6.90 14.03 -6.89
N SER A 291 6.40 15.06 -6.19
CA SER A 291 7.27 15.89 -5.34
C SER A 291 7.93 15.11 -4.20
N PHE A 292 7.26 14.07 -3.67
CA PHE A 292 7.83 13.17 -2.68
C PHE A 292 8.81 12.18 -3.32
N GLU A 293 8.49 11.65 -4.50
CA GLU A 293 9.39 10.80 -5.28
C GLU A 293 10.74 11.50 -5.52
N ASP A 294 10.71 12.74 -5.99
CA ASP A 294 11.90 13.55 -6.29
C ASP A 294 12.73 13.80 -5.03
N MET A 295 12.06 14.22 -3.94
CA MET A 295 12.71 14.49 -2.66
C MET A 295 13.36 13.24 -2.06
N TYR A 296 12.70 12.08 -2.13
CA TYR A 296 13.27 10.84 -1.62
C TYR A 296 14.40 10.31 -2.49
N PHE A 297 14.31 10.50 -3.81
CA PHE A 297 15.37 10.07 -4.73
C PHE A 297 16.63 10.92 -4.56
N SER A 298 16.50 12.25 -4.49
CA SER A 298 17.65 13.14 -4.29
C SER A 298 18.36 12.88 -2.95
N THR A 299 17.59 12.71 -1.87
CA THR A 299 18.16 12.43 -0.53
C THR A 299 18.90 11.09 -0.50
N ALA A 300 18.46 10.11 -1.29
CA ALA A 300 19.14 8.81 -1.38
C ALA A 300 20.47 8.91 -2.15
N GLU A 301 20.58 9.79 -3.15
CA GLU A 301 21.83 10.08 -3.84
C GLU A 301 22.81 10.82 -2.93
N ASP A 302 22.34 11.85 -2.21
CA ASP A 302 23.18 12.61 -1.28
C ASP A 302 23.75 11.75 -0.14
N ALA A 303 22.95 10.81 0.39
CA ALA A 303 23.40 9.89 1.44
C ALA A 303 24.53 8.96 0.96
N LEU A 304 24.51 8.54 -0.30
CA LEU A 304 25.58 7.72 -0.89
C LEU A 304 26.87 8.52 -1.08
N LEU A 305 26.79 9.82 -1.32
CA LEU A 305 27.95 10.71 -1.46
C LEU A 305 28.56 11.12 -0.11
N GLY A 306 27.76 11.15 0.96
CA GLY A 306 28.20 11.52 2.30
C GLY A 306 29.09 10.47 3.00
N ASP A 307 28.88 9.18 2.73
CA ASP A 307 29.68 8.09 3.31
C ASP A 307 31.11 8.02 2.70
N GLU A 308 31.31 8.45 1.45
CA GLU A 308 32.64 8.52 0.82
C GLU A 308 33.49 9.70 1.35
N ALA A 309 32.85 10.75 1.87
CA ALA A 309 33.56 11.92 2.41
C ALA A 309 34.08 11.71 3.85
N SER A 310 33.56 10.71 4.58
CA SER A 310 34.08 10.38 5.92
C SER A 310 35.29 9.46 5.90
N ASP A 311 35.50 8.70 4.83
CA ASP A 311 36.68 7.81 4.70
C ASP A 311 37.93 8.54 4.20
N ALA A 312 37.78 9.70 3.55
CA ALA A 312 38.90 10.51 3.06
C ALA A 312 39.63 11.32 4.16
N ASP A 313 39.03 11.46 5.36
CA ASP A 313 39.63 12.22 6.48
C ASP A 313 40.31 11.30 7.52
N SER A 314 40.27 9.98 7.32
CA SER A 314 40.94 9.00 8.18
C SER A 314 42.42 8.77 7.83
N ASP A 315 42.89 9.20 6.65
CA ASP A 315 44.24 8.91 6.15
C ASP A 315 45.27 10.02 6.43
N LEU A 316 44.89 11.11 7.12
CA LEU A 316 45.81 12.21 7.46
C LEU A 316 46.31 12.22 8.91
N LEU A 317 46.01 11.18 9.72
CA LEU A 317 46.46 11.10 11.13
C LEU A 317 47.34 9.88 11.45
N ARG A 318 48.04 9.33 10.46
CA ARG A 318 48.97 8.19 10.66
C ARG A 318 50.42 8.49 10.26
N GLU A 319 50.89 9.71 10.45
CA GLU A 319 52.33 10.02 10.44
C GLU A 319 52.70 11.08 11.49
N SER A 320 52.69 10.72 12.78
CA SER A 320 53.61 11.30 13.77
C SER A 320 53.47 10.61 15.12
N CYS A 321 54.28 9.59 15.38
CA CYS A 321 54.82 9.28 16.72
C CYS A 321 55.74 8.08 16.62
N ASP A 322 57.01 8.33 16.27
CA ASP A 322 58.13 7.50 16.72
C ASP A 322 59.36 8.40 16.80
N SER A 323 59.60 8.91 18.01
CA SER A 323 60.86 9.53 18.44
C SER A 323 60.82 9.58 19.96
N GLU A 324 61.26 8.51 20.61
CA GLU A 324 62.23 8.46 21.72
C GLU A 324 62.44 7.01 22.18
#